data_AF-A0AAU1YRR9-F1
#
_entry.id   AF-A0AAU1YRR9-F1
#
_cell.length_a   1.000
_cell.length_b   1.000
_cell.length_c   1.000
_cell.angle_alpha   90.00
_cell.angle_beta   90.00
_cell.angle_gamma   90.00
#
_symmetry.space_group_name_H-M   'P 1'
#
loop_
_entity.id
_entity.type
_entity.pdbx_description
1 polymer ?
#
loop_
_entity_poly.entity_id
_entity_poly.type
_entity_poly.pdbx_seq_one_letter_code
_entity_poly.pdbx_strand_id
1 'polypeptide(L)'
;MTVNADGVPDKFATLGLTYDDVLLLPGVSDMSPDAIDTSSLISRNVRVNVPLLSAAMDKVTEARMAIAMARQGGVGVLHRNLSIVDQANQVDLVKRSESGMVTDPITVHPDATLREADELCAKFRISGVPVTDPAGKLLGIVTNRDMAFESDRSRQVREVMTPMPLVTGKVGITGVDAMELLRRHKIEKLPLVDESGILKGLITVKDFVKAEKYPNAAKDKDGRLLVGAAVGVAGDAYERAQGLIEAGADFIVVDTAHGHSRLVGDMVSKIKSNSTVDVIGGNIATRDGAQALIDAGCDGIKVGVGPGSICTTRVVAGIGVPQVTAIYEASLAAKAAGVPVIGDGGLQYSGDIAKALVAGADTVMLGSLLAGCEESPGELLFINGKQFKSYRGMGSLGAMQSRGDRKSFSKDRYFQEGVGGDDKLIPEGIEGQVPYRGPLSAVVHQLVGGLRQSMFYVGGRTVPELQDRGRFVRITSAGLKESHPHDIQMTVEAPNYSRKG
;
A
#
# COMPACT_ATOMS: atom_id res chain seq x y z
N MET A 1 22.98 40.75 10.65
CA MET A 1 21.96 39.77 10.22
C MET A 1 22.32 39.37 8.81
N THR A 2 22.50 38.08 8.55
CA THR A 2 22.64 37.57 7.19
C THR A 2 21.31 37.74 6.46
N VAL A 3 21.39 38.29 5.25
CA VAL A 3 20.26 38.55 4.35
C VAL A 3 20.54 37.78 3.06
N ASN A 4 19.49 37.25 2.44
CA ASN A 4 19.61 36.57 1.14
C ASN A 4 19.84 37.59 0.00
N ALA A 5 19.97 37.09 -1.23
CA ALA A 5 20.18 37.91 -2.42
C ALA A 5 19.06 38.95 -2.68
N ASP A 6 17.88 38.76 -2.11
CA ASP A 6 16.72 39.64 -2.22
C ASP A 6 16.57 40.59 -1.00
N GLY A 7 17.56 40.63 -0.11
CA GLY A 7 17.54 41.47 1.10
C GLY A 7 16.59 40.96 2.20
N VAL A 8 16.08 39.74 2.08
CA VAL A 8 15.20 39.12 3.08
C VAL A 8 16.07 38.46 4.17
N PRO A 9 15.82 38.70 5.47
CA PRO A 9 16.53 38.03 6.54
C PRO A 9 16.40 36.50 6.43
N ASP A 10 17.46 35.75 6.72
CA ASP A 10 17.50 34.28 6.55
C ASP A 10 16.30 33.55 7.17
N LYS A 11 15.81 34.03 8.32
CA LYS A 11 14.62 33.49 9.01
C LYS A 11 13.36 33.44 8.13
N PHE A 12 13.27 34.30 7.12
CA PHE A 12 12.13 34.44 6.21
C PHE A 12 12.52 34.21 4.74
N ALA A 13 13.77 33.83 4.46
CA ALA A 13 14.31 33.76 3.11
C ALA A 13 13.74 32.59 2.29
N THR A 14 13.31 31.50 2.95
CA THR A 14 12.81 30.30 2.27
C THR A 14 11.40 30.53 1.73
N LEU A 15 11.27 30.54 0.39
CA LEU A 15 9.99 30.48 -0.30
C LEU A 15 9.60 29.02 -0.56
N GLY A 16 8.46 28.58 -0.03
CA GLY A 16 7.91 27.25 -0.28
C GLY A 16 6.83 27.25 -1.37
N LEU A 17 6.74 26.16 -2.13
CA LEU A 17 5.78 25.93 -3.21
C LEU A 17 4.96 24.65 -2.95
N THR A 18 3.67 24.69 -3.26
CA THR A 18 2.77 23.53 -3.31
C THR A 18 2.49 23.12 -4.76
N TYR A 19 1.68 22.08 -4.97
CA TYR A 19 1.32 21.59 -6.30
C TYR A 19 0.60 22.65 -7.15
N ASP A 20 -0.21 23.50 -6.52
CA ASP A 20 -0.98 24.56 -7.19
C ASP A 20 -0.14 25.81 -7.54
N ASP A 21 1.09 25.92 -7.03
CA ASP A 21 1.98 27.04 -7.34
C ASP A 21 2.83 26.79 -8.60
N VAL A 22 2.76 25.58 -9.17
CA VAL A 22 3.63 25.15 -10.26
C VAL A 22 2.91 24.35 -11.36
N LEU A 23 3.40 24.50 -12.58
CA LEU A 23 3.09 23.62 -13.72
C LEU A 23 4.36 22.95 -14.24
N LEU A 24 4.20 21.81 -14.91
CA LEU A 24 5.30 21.18 -15.65
C LEU A 24 5.41 21.79 -17.05
N LEU A 25 6.64 22.13 -17.45
CA LEU A 25 6.94 22.57 -18.80
C LEU A 25 6.92 21.38 -19.77
N PRO A 26 6.20 21.46 -20.90
CA PRO A 26 6.28 20.46 -21.95
C PRO A 26 7.69 20.36 -22.53
N GLY A 27 8.07 19.13 -22.93
CA GLY A 27 9.36 18.80 -23.54
C GLY A 27 9.21 18.07 -24.87
N VAL A 28 10.34 17.70 -25.48
CA VAL A 28 10.36 16.88 -26.69
C VAL A 28 10.02 15.43 -26.36
N SER A 29 9.07 14.87 -27.10
CA SER A 29 8.59 13.49 -26.97
C SER A 29 8.49 12.81 -28.34
N ASP A 30 9.06 11.62 -28.46
CA ASP A 30 9.13 10.81 -29.68
C ASP A 30 8.54 9.39 -29.47
N MET A 31 7.81 9.19 -28.37
CA MET A 31 7.38 7.87 -27.90
C MET A 31 5.87 7.67 -27.99
N SER A 32 5.45 6.41 -28.13
CA SER A 32 4.05 6.03 -27.90
C SER A 32 3.73 6.03 -26.40
N PRO A 33 2.52 6.45 -25.98
CA PRO A 33 2.06 6.30 -24.60
C PRO A 33 2.15 4.86 -24.05
N ASP A 34 2.06 3.84 -24.91
CA ASP A 34 2.16 2.43 -24.51
C ASP A 34 3.58 2.01 -24.12
N ALA A 35 4.60 2.78 -24.53
CA ALA A 35 5.99 2.52 -24.19
C ALA A 35 6.41 3.10 -22.83
N ILE A 36 5.47 3.75 -22.11
CA ILE A 36 5.74 4.39 -20.82
C ILE A 36 5.72 3.35 -19.69
N ASP A 37 6.85 3.21 -19.01
CA ASP A 37 7.00 2.41 -17.80
C ASP A 37 6.87 3.30 -16.56
N THR A 38 5.79 3.08 -15.81
CA THR A 38 5.50 3.80 -14.56
C THR A 38 6.05 3.10 -13.31
N SER A 39 6.75 1.97 -13.47
CA SER A 39 7.31 1.24 -12.33
C SER A 39 8.33 2.07 -11.58
N SER A 40 8.39 1.87 -10.27
CA SER A 40 9.24 2.66 -9.37
C SER A 40 9.54 1.92 -8.07
N LEU A 41 10.33 2.54 -7.20
CA LEU A 41 10.76 2.00 -5.91
C LEU A 41 10.05 2.70 -4.75
N ILE A 42 9.62 1.92 -3.78
CA ILE A 42 9.07 2.41 -2.50
C ILE A 42 10.16 2.48 -1.44
N SER A 43 11.07 1.53 -1.51
CA SER A 43 12.28 1.40 -0.71
C SER A 43 13.35 0.74 -1.58
N ARG A 44 14.57 0.61 -1.06
CA ARG A 44 15.72 0.05 -1.80
C ARG A 44 15.41 -1.29 -2.48
N ASN A 45 14.63 -2.16 -1.84
CA ASN A 45 14.38 -3.51 -2.33
C ASN A 45 12.93 -3.77 -2.77
N VAL A 46 12.01 -2.81 -2.57
CA VAL A 46 10.59 -2.98 -2.90
C VAL A 46 10.21 -2.17 -4.13
N ARG A 47 10.02 -2.89 -5.24
CA ARG A 47 9.56 -2.33 -6.53
C ARG A 47 8.05 -2.50 -6.70
N VAL A 48 7.41 -1.49 -7.27
CA VAL A 48 6.00 -1.50 -7.70
C VAL A 48 5.88 -1.17 -9.18
N ASN A 49 4.78 -1.60 -9.80
CA ASN A 49 4.54 -1.40 -11.23
C ASN A 49 3.81 -0.07 -11.53
N VAL A 50 3.14 0.49 -10.53
CA VAL A 50 2.65 1.88 -10.54
C VAL A 50 3.09 2.60 -9.26
N PRO A 51 3.43 3.90 -9.31
CA PRO A 51 4.12 4.57 -8.21
C PRO A 51 3.13 5.08 -7.14
N LEU A 52 2.17 4.23 -6.76
CA LEU A 52 1.04 4.59 -5.91
C LEU A 52 0.96 3.72 -4.65
N LEU A 53 0.87 4.37 -3.50
CA LEU A 53 0.59 3.74 -2.20
C LEU A 53 -0.75 4.22 -1.66
N SER A 54 -1.52 3.34 -1.03
CA SER A 54 -2.67 3.77 -0.21
C SER A 54 -2.23 4.03 1.24
N ALA A 55 -2.69 5.16 1.80
CA ALA A 55 -2.23 5.66 3.09
C ALA A 55 -2.60 4.74 4.27
N ALA A 56 -1.73 4.71 5.29
CA ALA A 56 -1.89 3.95 6.53
C ALA A 56 -2.95 4.55 7.47
N MET A 57 -4.21 4.56 7.02
CA MET A 57 -5.32 5.19 7.72
C MET A 57 -6.52 4.24 7.82
N ASP A 58 -7.24 4.30 8.93
CA ASP A 58 -8.37 3.42 9.24
C ASP A 58 -9.63 3.63 8.40
N LYS A 59 -9.66 4.69 7.58
CA LYS A 59 -10.68 4.93 6.55
C LYS A 59 -10.14 4.80 5.13
N VAL A 60 -8.92 4.30 4.95
CA VAL A 60 -8.28 4.12 3.64
C VAL A 60 -7.85 2.68 3.41
N THR A 61 -7.01 2.09 4.28
CA THR A 61 -6.31 0.85 3.95
C THR A 61 -6.45 -0.25 5.00
N GLU A 62 -7.29 -1.22 4.69
CA GLU A 62 -7.29 -2.58 5.25
C GLU A 62 -7.04 -3.61 4.12
N ALA A 63 -7.12 -4.91 4.39
CA ALA A 63 -6.76 -5.97 3.44
C ALA A 63 -7.48 -5.85 2.09
N ARG A 64 -8.76 -5.44 2.06
CA ARG A 64 -9.50 -5.24 0.79
C ARG A 64 -8.82 -4.21 -0.11
N MET A 65 -8.49 -3.05 0.44
CA MET A 65 -7.76 -1.99 -0.27
C MET A 65 -6.35 -2.45 -0.62
N ALA A 66 -5.62 -3.07 0.31
CA ALA A 66 -4.24 -3.52 0.07
C ALA A 66 -4.16 -4.56 -1.06
N ILE A 67 -5.05 -5.55 -1.07
CA ILE A 67 -5.18 -6.54 -2.16
C ILE A 67 -5.49 -5.84 -3.48
N ALA A 68 -6.43 -4.91 -3.48
CA ALA A 68 -6.85 -4.22 -4.69
C ALA A 68 -5.71 -3.32 -5.24
N MET A 69 -5.00 -2.59 -4.38
CA MET A 69 -3.83 -1.79 -4.75
C MET A 69 -2.73 -2.65 -5.35
N ALA A 70 -2.37 -3.75 -4.67
CA ALA A 70 -1.34 -4.68 -5.16
C ALA A 70 -1.71 -5.28 -6.51
N ARG A 71 -2.98 -5.67 -6.72
CA ARG A 71 -3.48 -6.14 -8.03
C ARG A 71 -3.38 -5.11 -9.16
N GLN A 72 -3.50 -3.82 -8.84
CA GLN A 72 -3.33 -2.75 -9.82
C GLN A 72 -1.87 -2.31 -10.00
N GLY A 73 -0.93 -2.95 -9.29
CA GLY A 73 0.50 -2.70 -9.41
C GLY A 73 1.07 -1.69 -8.42
N GLY A 74 0.24 -1.14 -7.53
CA GLY A 74 0.69 -0.30 -6.41
C GLY A 74 0.86 -1.14 -5.16
N VAL A 75 0.71 -0.53 -3.98
CA VAL A 75 0.67 -1.28 -2.71
C VAL A 75 -0.20 -0.56 -1.67
N GLY A 76 -0.78 -1.31 -0.73
CA GLY A 76 -1.43 -0.74 0.44
C GLY A 76 -0.56 -0.82 1.68
N VAL A 77 -0.58 0.24 2.50
CA VAL A 77 0.02 0.23 3.83
C VAL A 77 -1.07 0.08 4.89
N LEU A 78 -1.06 -1.03 5.62
CA LEU A 78 -2.03 -1.31 6.67
C LEU A 78 -1.83 -0.38 7.86
N HIS A 79 -2.91 0.26 8.32
CA HIS A 79 -2.87 1.14 9.48
C HIS A 79 -2.66 0.36 10.79
N ARG A 80 -2.21 1.08 11.83
CA ARG A 80 -1.94 0.51 13.16
C ARG A 80 -3.04 0.72 14.19
N ASN A 81 -4.16 1.33 13.81
CA ASN A 81 -5.35 1.49 14.69
C ASN A 81 -6.13 0.17 14.88
N LEU A 82 -5.41 -0.91 15.19
CA LEU A 82 -5.84 -2.29 15.38
C LEU A 82 -4.96 -2.93 16.46
N SER A 83 -5.42 -4.04 17.06
CA SER A 83 -4.53 -4.89 17.85
C SER A 83 -3.37 -5.41 16.98
N ILE A 84 -2.26 -5.84 17.61
CA ILE A 84 -1.12 -6.44 16.88
C ILE A 84 -1.60 -7.66 16.08
N VAL A 85 -2.38 -8.53 16.73
CA VAL A 85 -2.94 -9.75 16.12
C VAL A 85 -3.84 -9.42 14.93
N ASP A 86 -4.74 -8.44 15.06
CA ASP A 86 -5.63 -8.07 13.95
C ASP A 86 -4.86 -7.47 12.78
N GLN A 87 -3.85 -6.65 13.03
CA GLN A 87 -3.02 -6.07 11.98
C GLN A 87 -2.18 -7.16 11.27
N ALA A 88 -1.62 -8.11 12.01
CA ALA A 88 -0.92 -9.27 11.46
C ALA A 88 -1.86 -10.17 10.63
N ASN A 89 -3.10 -10.39 11.08
CA ASN A 89 -4.12 -11.10 10.31
C ASN A 89 -4.45 -10.38 8.98
N GLN A 90 -4.46 -9.05 8.96
CA GLN A 90 -4.65 -8.29 7.73
C GLN A 90 -3.47 -8.49 6.76
N VAL A 91 -2.22 -8.55 7.25
CA VAL A 91 -1.04 -8.89 6.44
C VAL A 91 -1.21 -10.29 5.84
N ASP A 92 -1.51 -11.30 6.68
CA ASP A 92 -1.69 -12.69 6.26
C ASP A 92 -2.78 -12.83 5.19
N LEU A 93 -3.92 -12.14 5.35
CA LEU A 93 -4.99 -12.10 4.34
C LEU A 93 -4.53 -11.56 2.99
N VAL A 94 -3.66 -10.55 2.97
CA VAL A 94 -3.11 -10.00 1.71
C VAL A 94 -2.13 -11.00 1.09
N LYS A 95 -1.18 -11.52 1.88
CA LYS A 95 -0.15 -12.46 1.41
C LYS A 95 -0.74 -13.78 0.90
N ARG A 96 -1.89 -14.22 1.43
CA ARG A 96 -2.62 -15.41 0.95
C ARG A 96 -3.59 -15.14 -0.20
N SER A 97 -3.83 -13.88 -0.57
CA SER A 97 -4.82 -13.55 -1.58
C SER A 97 -4.43 -14.05 -2.96
N GLU A 98 -3.13 -14.04 -3.26
CA GLU A 98 -2.52 -14.65 -4.45
C GLU A 98 -1.20 -15.26 -4.03
N SER A 99 -0.94 -16.48 -4.50
CA SER A 99 0.33 -17.17 -4.32
C SER A 99 0.65 -17.85 -5.64
N GLY A 100 1.83 -17.63 -6.22
CA GLY A 100 2.21 -18.34 -7.45
C GLY A 100 2.32 -19.84 -7.18
N MET A 101 2.99 -20.20 -6.08
CA MET A 101 3.16 -21.56 -5.57
C MET A 101 3.05 -21.54 -4.05
N VAL A 102 2.22 -22.40 -3.46
CA VAL A 102 2.19 -22.58 -2.01
C VAL A 102 3.32 -23.54 -1.65
N THR A 103 4.36 -23.09 -0.94
CA THR A 103 5.54 -23.90 -0.54
C THR A 103 5.30 -24.81 0.66
N ASP A 104 4.28 -24.51 1.47
CA ASP A 104 3.89 -25.33 2.63
C ASP A 104 2.35 -25.46 2.65
N PRO A 105 1.80 -26.33 1.79
CA PRO A 105 0.35 -26.45 1.66
C PRO A 105 -0.22 -27.11 2.91
N ILE A 106 -1.37 -26.59 3.36
CA ILE A 106 -2.11 -27.17 4.47
C ILE A 106 -2.60 -28.56 4.07
N THR A 107 -2.24 -29.57 4.85
CA THR A 107 -2.59 -30.97 4.60
C THR A 107 -3.54 -31.52 5.65
N VAL A 108 -4.11 -32.69 5.37
CA VAL A 108 -4.95 -33.46 6.29
C VAL A 108 -4.49 -34.91 6.36
N HIS A 109 -4.61 -35.53 7.54
CA HIS A 109 -4.28 -36.95 7.72
C HIS A 109 -5.39 -37.84 7.11
N PRO A 110 -5.08 -39.00 6.53
CA PRO A 110 -6.07 -39.92 5.96
C PRO A 110 -7.14 -40.41 6.95
N ASP A 111 -6.84 -40.43 8.25
CA ASP A 111 -7.77 -40.83 9.32
C ASP A 111 -8.66 -39.72 9.85
N ALA A 112 -8.41 -38.47 9.45
CA ALA A 112 -9.28 -37.36 9.81
C ALA A 112 -10.67 -37.57 9.21
N THR A 113 -11.68 -37.01 9.86
CA THR A 113 -13.06 -37.01 9.39
C THR A 113 -13.27 -35.96 8.29
N LEU A 114 -14.30 -36.14 7.45
CA LEU A 114 -14.69 -35.12 6.47
C LEU A 114 -15.07 -33.78 7.14
N ARG A 115 -15.61 -33.82 8.37
CA ARG A 115 -15.89 -32.61 9.15
C ARG A 115 -14.61 -31.83 9.45
N GLU A 116 -13.57 -32.49 9.93
CA GLU A 116 -12.29 -31.84 10.23
C GLU A 116 -11.65 -31.25 8.96
N ALA A 117 -11.73 -31.97 7.84
CA ALA A 117 -11.24 -31.47 6.55
C ALA A 117 -12.04 -30.23 6.06
N ASP A 118 -13.36 -30.23 6.23
CA ASP A 118 -14.23 -29.11 5.86
C ASP A 118 -14.00 -27.88 6.75
N GLU A 119 -13.83 -28.08 8.07
CA GLU A 119 -13.46 -27.03 9.02
C GLU A 119 -12.09 -26.41 8.67
N LEU A 120 -11.12 -27.25 8.28
CA LEU A 120 -9.82 -26.79 7.80
C LEU A 120 -9.98 -25.94 6.53
N CYS A 121 -10.76 -26.42 5.56
CA CYS A 121 -11.03 -25.70 4.32
C CYS A 121 -11.74 -24.36 4.58
N ALA A 122 -12.71 -24.33 5.48
CA ALA A 122 -13.43 -23.11 5.87
C ALA A 122 -12.52 -22.10 6.58
N LYS A 123 -11.73 -22.57 7.55
CA LYS A 123 -10.78 -21.75 8.31
C LYS A 123 -9.77 -21.07 7.39
N PHE A 124 -9.21 -21.81 6.44
CA PHE A 124 -8.17 -21.30 5.55
C PHE A 124 -8.69 -20.81 4.20
N ARG A 125 -10.01 -20.84 3.98
CA ARG A 125 -10.70 -20.43 2.74
C ARG A 125 -10.16 -21.09 1.48
N ILE A 126 -9.80 -22.37 1.60
CA ILE A 126 -9.32 -23.21 0.50
C ILE A 126 -10.42 -24.18 0.05
N SER A 127 -10.30 -24.68 -1.17
CA SER A 127 -11.35 -25.52 -1.81
C SER A 127 -11.00 -27.02 -1.84
N GLY A 128 -10.02 -27.40 -1.02
CA GLY A 128 -9.46 -28.74 -0.97
C GLY A 128 -8.05 -28.74 -0.43
N VAL A 129 -7.66 -29.88 0.12
CA VAL A 129 -6.41 -30.09 0.86
C VAL A 129 -5.74 -31.39 0.42
N PRO A 130 -4.41 -31.39 0.20
CA PRO A 130 -3.65 -32.62 0.02
C PRO A 130 -3.75 -33.52 1.24
N VAL A 131 -3.77 -34.84 1.01
CA VAL A 131 -3.79 -35.85 2.06
C VAL A 131 -2.39 -36.45 2.17
N THR A 132 -1.78 -36.37 3.34
CA THR A 132 -0.41 -36.86 3.57
C THR A 132 -0.31 -37.84 4.73
N ASP A 133 0.66 -38.74 4.67
CA ASP A 133 1.04 -39.56 5.83
C ASP A 133 1.86 -38.73 6.86
N PRO A 134 2.17 -39.29 8.05
CA PRO A 134 2.98 -38.59 9.05
C PRO A 134 4.40 -38.21 8.60
N ALA A 135 4.93 -38.85 7.54
CA ALA A 135 6.22 -38.52 6.96
C ALA A 135 6.14 -37.44 5.87
N GLY A 136 4.94 -36.95 5.54
CA GLY A 136 4.69 -35.93 4.52
C GLY A 136 4.52 -36.47 3.10
N LYS A 137 4.44 -37.80 2.92
CA LYS A 137 4.23 -38.42 1.61
C LYS A 137 2.82 -38.15 1.12
N LEU A 138 2.68 -37.72 -0.13
CA LEU A 138 1.38 -37.45 -0.74
C LEU A 138 0.62 -38.76 -1.00
N LEU A 139 -0.54 -38.92 -0.37
CA LEU A 139 -1.42 -40.09 -0.51
C LEU A 139 -2.60 -39.83 -1.45
N GLY A 140 -3.03 -38.58 -1.56
CA GLY A 140 -4.19 -38.19 -2.35
C GLY A 140 -4.55 -36.71 -2.16
N ILE A 141 -5.74 -36.34 -2.60
CA ILE A 141 -6.31 -35.00 -2.39
C ILE A 141 -7.82 -35.12 -2.14
N VAL A 142 -8.33 -34.31 -1.20
CA VAL A 142 -9.76 -34.19 -0.95
C VAL A 142 -10.20 -32.75 -1.21
N THR A 143 -11.29 -32.56 -1.94
CA THR A 143 -11.79 -31.26 -2.38
C THR A 143 -13.21 -31.01 -1.92
N ASN A 144 -13.66 -29.75 -1.98
CA ASN A 144 -15.05 -29.41 -1.70
C ASN A 144 -16.02 -30.18 -2.59
N ARG A 145 -15.61 -30.55 -3.82
CA ARG A 145 -16.45 -31.34 -4.72
C ARG A 145 -16.63 -32.76 -4.19
N ASP A 146 -15.57 -33.38 -3.69
CA ASP A 146 -15.62 -34.73 -3.13
C ASP A 146 -16.48 -34.75 -1.86
N MET A 147 -16.31 -33.75 -0.99
CA MET A 147 -17.08 -33.62 0.25
C MET A 147 -18.53 -33.18 0.02
N ALA A 148 -18.87 -32.48 -1.06
CA ALA A 148 -20.22 -31.94 -1.29
C ALA A 148 -21.28 -33.04 -1.45
N PHE A 149 -20.90 -34.23 -1.92
CA PHE A 149 -21.82 -35.34 -2.16
C PHE A 149 -21.96 -36.28 -0.95
N GLU A 150 -21.23 -36.01 0.14
CA GLU A 150 -21.24 -36.84 1.34
C GLU A 150 -22.21 -36.28 2.40
N SER A 151 -23.19 -37.09 2.77
CA SER A 151 -24.15 -36.78 3.83
C SER A 151 -23.60 -37.10 5.23
N ASP A 152 -22.83 -38.18 5.36
CA ASP A 152 -22.16 -38.56 6.59
C ASP A 152 -20.77 -37.91 6.70
N ARG A 153 -20.66 -36.90 7.57
CA ARG A 153 -19.43 -36.15 7.80
C ARG A 153 -18.45 -36.82 8.76
N SER A 154 -18.82 -37.96 9.35
CA SER A 154 -17.96 -38.74 10.25
C SER A 154 -17.02 -39.70 9.53
N ARG A 155 -17.28 -39.97 8.24
CA ARG A 155 -16.42 -40.80 7.38
C ARG A 155 -15.00 -40.26 7.33
N GLN A 156 -14.04 -41.17 7.17
CA GLN A 156 -12.63 -40.79 7.07
C GLN A 156 -12.29 -40.24 5.68
N VAL A 157 -11.35 -39.29 5.64
CA VAL A 157 -10.85 -38.67 4.40
C VAL A 157 -10.34 -39.72 3.41
N ARG A 158 -9.65 -40.76 3.89
CA ARG A 158 -9.12 -41.85 3.02
C ARG A 158 -10.18 -42.56 2.19
N GLU A 159 -11.43 -42.56 2.62
CA GLU A 159 -12.52 -43.27 1.95
C GLU A 159 -13.15 -42.46 0.81
N VAL A 160 -12.90 -41.15 0.77
CA VAL A 160 -13.57 -40.20 -0.14
C VAL A 160 -12.57 -39.44 -1.02
N MET A 161 -11.33 -39.26 -0.56
CA MET A 161 -10.28 -38.58 -1.32
C MET A 161 -10.06 -39.22 -2.70
N THR A 162 -9.54 -38.43 -3.64
CA THR A 162 -8.92 -39.00 -4.85
C THR A 162 -7.53 -39.55 -4.48
N PRO A 163 -7.31 -40.88 -4.53
CA PRO A 163 -6.03 -41.47 -4.14
C PRO A 163 -4.98 -41.35 -5.26
N MET A 164 -3.71 -41.62 -4.94
CA MET A 164 -2.66 -41.79 -5.94
C MET A 164 -2.98 -42.92 -6.94
N PRO A 165 -2.56 -42.81 -8.22
CA PRO A 165 -1.68 -41.78 -8.77
C PRO A 165 -2.43 -40.50 -9.21
N LEU A 166 -2.03 -39.37 -8.64
CA LEU A 166 -2.46 -38.04 -9.09
C LEU A 166 -1.50 -37.49 -10.14
N VAL A 167 -1.99 -36.56 -10.96
CA VAL A 167 -1.11 -35.69 -11.76
C VAL A 167 -0.40 -34.75 -10.79
N THR A 168 0.93 -34.75 -10.82
CA THR A 168 1.78 -33.95 -9.94
C THR A 168 2.83 -33.20 -10.74
N GLY A 169 3.34 -32.10 -10.19
CA GLY A 169 4.50 -31.38 -10.71
C GLY A 169 5.75 -31.66 -9.89
N LYS A 170 6.93 -31.45 -10.46
CA LYS A 170 8.19 -31.44 -9.70
C LYS A 170 8.39 -30.08 -9.04
N VAL A 171 9.11 -30.07 -7.92
CA VAL A 171 9.59 -28.82 -7.31
C VAL A 171 10.41 -28.04 -8.35
N GLY A 172 10.12 -26.74 -8.50
CA GLY A 172 10.77 -25.88 -9.49
C GLY A 172 10.14 -25.91 -10.89
N ILE A 173 8.99 -26.56 -11.07
CA ILE A 173 8.22 -26.47 -12.33
C ILE A 173 7.92 -25.01 -12.69
N THR A 174 8.04 -24.66 -13.97
CA THR A 174 7.71 -23.31 -14.44
C THR A 174 6.20 -23.09 -14.38
N GLY A 175 5.76 -21.83 -14.23
CA GLY A 175 4.34 -21.49 -14.28
C GLY A 175 3.68 -21.93 -15.59
N VAL A 176 4.40 -21.81 -16.71
CA VAL A 176 3.91 -22.23 -18.04
C VAL A 176 3.67 -23.74 -18.10
N ASP A 177 4.64 -24.54 -17.63
CA ASP A 177 4.52 -26.00 -17.63
C ASP A 177 3.45 -26.48 -16.65
N ALA A 178 3.34 -25.84 -15.48
CA ALA A 178 2.30 -26.12 -14.50
C ALA A 178 0.91 -25.82 -15.08
N MET A 179 0.75 -24.69 -15.78
CA MET A 179 -0.50 -24.33 -16.45
C MET A 179 -0.86 -25.33 -17.54
N GLU A 180 0.12 -25.79 -18.33
CA GLU A 180 -0.13 -26.80 -19.36
C GLU A 180 -0.56 -28.14 -18.76
N LEU A 181 0.03 -28.58 -17.63
CA LEU A 181 -0.42 -29.78 -16.91
C LEU A 181 -1.87 -29.63 -16.40
N LEU A 182 -2.19 -28.51 -15.75
CA LEU A 182 -3.54 -28.22 -15.27
C LEU A 182 -4.55 -28.21 -16.44
N ARG A 183 -4.21 -27.58 -17.57
CA ARG A 183 -5.04 -27.46 -18.78
C ARG A 183 -5.24 -28.81 -19.47
N ARG A 184 -4.16 -29.56 -19.71
CA ARG A 184 -4.19 -30.86 -20.38
C ARG A 184 -5.00 -31.88 -19.61
N HIS A 185 -4.84 -31.91 -18.29
CA HIS A 185 -5.52 -32.87 -17.41
C HIS A 185 -6.86 -32.36 -16.85
N LYS A 186 -7.23 -31.11 -17.13
CA LYS A 186 -8.46 -30.45 -16.68
C LYS A 186 -8.67 -30.53 -15.16
N ILE A 187 -7.59 -30.31 -14.41
CA ILE A 187 -7.57 -30.32 -12.94
C ILE A 187 -7.34 -28.91 -12.40
N GLU A 188 -7.85 -28.65 -11.19
CA GLU A 188 -7.79 -27.31 -10.56
C GLU A 188 -6.58 -27.12 -9.64
N LYS A 189 -5.94 -28.21 -9.21
CA LYS A 189 -4.88 -28.24 -8.20
C LYS A 189 -3.79 -29.19 -8.67
N LEU A 190 -2.54 -28.73 -8.62
CA LEU A 190 -1.35 -29.50 -8.99
C LEU A 190 -0.44 -29.61 -7.77
N PRO A 191 -0.47 -30.74 -7.03
CA PRO A 191 0.49 -30.99 -5.97
C PRO A 191 1.90 -31.09 -6.53
N LEU A 192 2.86 -30.49 -5.82
CA LEU A 192 4.28 -30.54 -6.16
C LEU A 192 4.99 -31.49 -5.21
N VAL A 193 5.69 -32.48 -5.76
CA VAL A 193 6.39 -33.50 -4.98
C VAL A 193 7.88 -33.54 -5.32
N ASP A 194 8.69 -33.95 -4.35
CA ASP A 194 10.10 -34.30 -4.59
C ASP A 194 10.25 -35.72 -5.14
N GLU A 195 11.49 -36.16 -5.36
CA GLU A 195 11.80 -37.49 -5.89
C GLU A 195 11.35 -38.63 -4.97
N SER A 196 11.17 -38.37 -3.67
CA SER A 196 10.69 -39.34 -2.69
C SER A 196 9.16 -39.37 -2.58
N GLY A 197 8.46 -38.50 -3.32
CA GLY A 197 7.00 -38.36 -3.27
C GLY A 197 6.50 -37.55 -2.06
N ILE A 198 7.38 -36.82 -1.38
CA ILE A 198 7.00 -35.91 -0.30
C ILE A 198 6.40 -34.65 -0.90
N LEU A 199 5.26 -34.20 -0.34
CA LEU A 199 4.61 -32.98 -0.76
C LEU A 199 5.48 -31.77 -0.37
N LYS A 200 5.82 -30.94 -1.36
CA LYS A 200 6.62 -29.72 -1.20
C LYS A 200 5.90 -28.47 -1.70
N GLY A 201 4.72 -28.62 -2.30
CA GLY A 201 3.94 -27.46 -2.67
C GLY A 201 2.61 -27.76 -3.35
N LEU A 202 1.87 -26.70 -3.67
CA LEU A 202 0.60 -26.76 -4.38
C LEU A 202 0.45 -25.55 -5.30
N ILE A 203 0.09 -25.79 -6.57
CA ILE A 203 -0.28 -24.75 -7.54
C ILE A 203 -1.78 -24.89 -7.86
N THR A 204 -2.51 -23.79 -7.98
CA THR A 204 -3.95 -23.81 -8.30
C THR A 204 -4.26 -23.07 -9.59
N VAL A 205 -5.29 -23.48 -10.33
CA VAL A 205 -5.78 -22.77 -11.53
C VAL A 205 -6.22 -21.34 -11.19
N LYS A 206 -6.72 -21.11 -9.96
CA LYS A 206 -7.12 -19.76 -9.51
C LYS A 206 -5.96 -18.78 -9.56
N ASP A 207 -4.72 -19.22 -9.36
CA ASP A 207 -3.55 -18.34 -9.36
C ASP A 207 -3.21 -17.86 -10.78
N PHE A 208 -3.37 -18.71 -11.79
CA PHE A 208 -3.21 -18.33 -13.21
C PHE A 208 -4.31 -17.39 -13.70
N VAL A 209 -5.58 -17.68 -13.39
CA VAL A 209 -6.71 -16.81 -13.76
C VAL A 209 -6.53 -15.41 -13.18
N LYS A 210 -6.00 -15.31 -11.95
CA LYS A 210 -5.69 -14.01 -11.33
C LYS A 210 -4.50 -13.32 -12.00
N ALA A 211 -3.45 -14.06 -12.37
CA ALA A 211 -2.31 -13.50 -13.10
C ALA A 211 -2.72 -12.91 -14.46
N GLU A 212 -3.59 -13.58 -15.21
CA GLU A 212 -4.15 -13.04 -16.46
C GLU A 212 -5.04 -11.82 -16.22
N LYS A 213 -5.86 -11.85 -15.16
CA LYS A 213 -6.75 -10.73 -14.81
C LYS A 213 -5.99 -9.50 -14.30
N TYR A 214 -4.84 -9.69 -13.65
CA TYR A 214 -4.05 -8.65 -13.01
C TYR A 214 -2.58 -8.74 -13.46
N PRO A 215 -2.29 -8.47 -14.75
CA PRO A 215 -0.95 -8.65 -15.31
C PRO A 215 0.08 -7.68 -14.72
N ASN A 216 -0.38 -6.54 -14.20
CA ASN A 216 0.46 -5.53 -13.56
C ASN A 216 0.55 -5.70 -12.04
N ALA A 217 0.10 -6.82 -11.46
CA ALA A 217 0.09 -7.01 -10.01
C ALA A 217 1.50 -6.88 -9.40
N ALA A 218 1.61 -6.12 -8.32
CA ALA A 218 2.83 -5.95 -7.54
C ALA A 218 2.99 -7.16 -6.61
N LYS A 219 4.03 -7.96 -6.85
CA LYS A 219 4.26 -9.25 -6.20
C LYS A 219 5.68 -9.33 -5.64
N ASP A 220 5.84 -10.07 -4.55
CA ASP A 220 7.15 -10.45 -4.03
C ASP A 220 7.79 -11.56 -4.88
N LYS A 221 9.00 -11.96 -4.50
CA LYS A 221 9.77 -13.03 -5.17
C LYS A 221 9.06 -14.39 -5.18
N ASP A 222 8.11 -14.62 -4.27
CA ASP A 222 7.34 -15.86 -4.15
C ASP A 222 6.00 -15.78 -4.91
N GLY A 223 5.76 -14.67 -5.61
CA GLY A 223 4.54 -14.41 -6.38
C GLY A 223 3.34 -14.01 -5.52
N ARG A 224 3.55 -13.65 -4.25
CA ARG A 224 2.49 -13.15 -3.35
C ARG A 224 2.34 -11.66 -3.49
N LEU A 225 1.13 -11.13 -3.29
CA LEU A 225 0.91 -9.68 -3.35
C LEU A 225 1.78 -8.93 -2.33
N LEU A 226 2.30 -7.77 -2.73
CA LEU A 226 3.04 -6.88 -1.82
C LEU A 226 2.09 -6.21 -0.82
N VAL A 227 2.56 -6.00 0.40
CA VAL A 227 1.86 -5.26 1.46
C VAL A 227 2.84 -4.60 2.43
N GLY A 228 2.56 -3.35 2.80
CA GLY A 228 3.26 -2.67 3.88
C GLY A 228 2.39 -2.60 5.15
N ALA A 229 3.02 -2.34 6.29
CA ALA A 229 2.30 -2.11 7.54
C ALA A 229 2.94 -1.00 8.37
N ALA A 230 2.10 -0.14 8.95
CA ALA A 230 2.58 0.96 9.79
C ALA A 230 2.78 0.54 11.25
N VAL A 231 3.77 1.13 11.91
CA VAL A 231 4.06 1.01 13.34
C VAL A 231 4.31 2.37 13.97
N GLY A 232 4.14 2.46 15.29
CA GLY A 232 4.49 3.66 16.06
C GLY A 232 5.93 3.61 16.56
N VAL A 233 6.21 4.38 17.61
CA VAL A 233 7.53 4.40 18.27
C VAL A 233 7.47 4.10 19.78
N ALA A 234 6.27 4.06 20.35
CA ALA A 234 6.05 3.89 21.78
C ALA A 234 5.48 2.52 22.13
N GLY A 235 5.56 2.15 23.41
CA GLY A 235 4.93 0.95 23.98
C GLY A 235 5.31 -0.34 23.26
N ASP A 236 4.29 -1.01 22.71
CA ASP A 236 4.37 -2.32 22.03
C ASP A 236 4.81 -2.22 20.55
N ALA A 237 5.27 -1.05 20.08
CA ALA A 237 5.56 -0.81 18.67
C ALA A 237 6.63 -1.75 18.08
N TYR A 238 7.64 -2.15 18.86
CA TYR A 238 8.65 -3.10 18.37
C TYR A 238 8.10 -4.53 18.28
N GLU A 239 7.34 -4.98 19.28
CA GLU A 239 6.64 -6.28 19.24
C GLU A 239 5.67 -6.33 18.06
N ARG A 240 4.94 -5.23 17.81
CA ARG A 240 4.10 -5.07 16.63
C ARG A 240 4.89 -5.23 15.34
N ALA A 241 6.03 -4.56 15.22
CA ALA A 241 6.89 -4.70 14.04
C ALA A 241 7.30 -6.17 13.83
N GLN A 242 7.72 -6.87 14.89
CA GLN A 242 8.08 -8.29 14.81
C GLN A 242 6.91 -9.15 14.34
N GLY A 243 5.73 -9.02 14.93
CA GLY A 243 4.54 -9.78 14.52
C GLY A 243 4.12 -9.53 13.06
N LEU A 244 4.32 -8.31 12.55
CA LEU A 244 4.04 -7.97 11.15
C LEU A 244 5.06 -8.58 10.19
N ILE A 245 6.34 -8.58 10.58
CA ILE A 245 7.42 -9.23 9.82
C ILE A 245 7.19 -10.74 9.75
N GLU A 246 6.83 -11.36 10.88
CA GLU A 246 6.49 -12.79 10.95
C GLU A 246 5.26 -13.14 10.09
N ALA A 247 4.26 -12.26 10.04
CA ALA A 247 3.11 -12.40 9.15
C ALA A 247 3.43 -12.21 7.66
N GLY A 248 4.64 -11.72 7.33
CA GLY A 248 5.13 -11.59 5.97
C GLY A 248 4.90 -10.22 5.32
N ALA A 249 4.84 -9.14 6.12
CA ALA A 249 4.85 -7.78 5.57
C ALA A 249 6.15 -7.50 4.81
N ASP A 250 6.05 -6.91 3.62
CA ASP A 250 7.20 -6.71 2.72
C ASP A 250 8.05 -5.49 3.14
N PHE A 251 7.44 -4.53 3.82
CA PHE A 251 8.11 -3.38 4.43
C PHE A 251 7.33 -2.84 5.63
N ILE A 252 8.05 -2.22 6.56
CA ILE A 252 7.49 -1.58 7.76
C ILE A 252 7.61 -0.06 7.64
N VAL A 253 6.53 0.66 7.94
CA VAL A 253 6.51 2.13 7.97
C VAL A 253 6.48 2.62 9.42
N VAL A 254 7.59 3.18 9.91
CA VAL A 254 7.63 3.85 11.21
C VAL A 254 6.98 5.23 11.03
N ASP A 255 5.70 5.34 11.42
CA ASP A 255 4.79 6.41 11.02
C ASP A 255 4.41 7.31 12.21
N THR A 256 5.00 8.51 12.22
CA THR A 256 4.80 9.54 13.24
C THR A 256 4.52 10.91 12.62
N ALA A 257 3.97 11.86 13.38
CA ALA A 257 3.82 13.23 12.90
C ALA A 257 5.16 13.98 12.75
N HIS A 258 6.18 13.59 13.52
CA HIS A 258 7.52 14.19 13.49
C HIS A 258 8.62 13.11 13.39
N GLY A 259 8.95 12.77 12.14
CA GLY A 259 9.94 11.76 11.78
C GLY A 259 11.37 12.12 12.19
N HIS A 260 11.69 13.41 12.37
CA HIS A 260 13.00 13.86 12.84
C HIS A 260 13.16 13.79 14.37
N SER A 261 12.25 13.10 15.06
CA SER A 261 12.42 12.80 16.48
C SER A 261 13.39 11.63 16.68
N ARG A 262 14.16 11.68 17.77
CA ARG A 262 15.10 10.62 18.14
C ARG A 262 14.42 9.24 18.24
N LEU A 263 13.18 9.20 18.75
CA LEU A 263 12.41 7.97 18.91
C LEU A 263 12.20 7.21 17.58
N VAL A 264 12.04 7.95 16.47
CA VAL A 264 11.87 7.34 15.15
C VAL A 264 13.18 6.73 14.68
N GLY A 265 14.29 7.47 14.77
CA GLY A 265 15.62 6.96 14.42
C GLY A 265 16.02 5.73 15.25
N ASP A 266 15.74 5.76 16.57
CA ASP A 266 16.00 4.64 17.47
C ASP A 266 15.15 3.41 17.10
N MET A 267 13.86 3.58 16.76
CA MET A 267 13.00 2.49 16.31
C MET A 267 13.44 1.90 14.97
N VAL A 268 13.79 2.74 13.99
CA VAL A 268 14.32 2.31 12.69
C VAL A 268 15.58 1.46 12.90
N SER A 269 16.55 2.00 13.64
CA SER A 269 17.81 1.31 13.96
C SER A 269 17.57 -0.04 14.64
N LYS A 270 16.61 -0.08 15.57
CA LYS A 270 16.24 -1.30 16.30
C LYS A 270 15.64 -2.37 15.38
N ILE A 271 14.71 -2.00 14.48
CA ILE A 271 14.13 -2.94 13.51
C ILE A 271 15.22 -3.45 12.55
N LYS A 272 16.03 -2.56 11.98
CA LYS A 272 17.10 -2.91 11.03
C LYS A 272 18.18 -3.80 11.62
N SER A 273 18.47 -3.65 12.91
CA SER A 273 19.47 -4.49 13.59
C SER A 273 19.01 -5.93 13.84
N ASN A 274 17.70 -6.20 13.74
CA ASN A 274 17.10 -7.49 14.11
C ASN A 274 16.30 -8.13 12.96
N SER A 275 16.22 -7.50 11.79
CA SER A 275 15.49 -8.00 10.64
C SER A 275 16.09 -7.47 9.34
N THR A 276 15.91 -8.22 8.26
CA THR A 276 16.27 -7.80 6.90
C THR A 276 15.12 -7.10 6.15
N VAL A 277 13.99 -6.88 6.81
CA VAL A 277 12.84 -6.18 6.22
C VAL A 277 13.23 -4.75 5.83
N ASP A 278 12.63 -4.24 4.76
CA ASP A 278 12.79 -2.83 4.41
C ASP A 278 12.02 -1.95 5.40
N VAL A 279 12.66 -0.88 5.88
CA VAL A 279 12.08 0.05 6.85
C VAL A 279 11.99 1.45 6.26
N ILE A 280 10.79 2.02 6.31
CA ILE A 280 10.48 3.36 5.84
C ILE A 280 10.21 4.26 7.04
N GLY A 281 10.92 5.38 7.13
CA GLY A 281 10.75 6.35 8.22
C GLY A 281 9.97 7.59 7.78
N GLY A 282 9.09 8.11 8.65
CA GLY A 282 8.41 9.38 8.40
C GLY A 282 7.50 9.88 9.54
N ASN A 283 6.89 11.05 9.40
CA ASN A 283 7.01 11.98 8.27
C ASN A 283 8.09 13.05 8.52
N ILE A 284 8.86 13.37 7.50
CA ILE A 284 9.77 14.52 7.48
C ILE A 284 9.35 15.54 6.42
N ALA A 285 9.89 16.75 6.47
CA ALA A 285 9.61 17.79 5.48
C ALA A 285 10.83 18.66 5.15
N THR A 286 12.02 18.23 5.59
CA THR A 286 13.27 18.98 5.47
C THR A 286 14.41 18.04 5.07
N ARG A 287 15.46 18.61 4.45
CA ARG A 287 16.69 17.89 4.10
C ARG A 287 17.34 17.23 5.31
N ASP A 288 17.47 17.95 6.43
CA ASP A 288 18.09 17.42 7.64
C ASP A 288 17.29 16.25 8.23
N GLY A 289 15.96 16.34 8.21
CA GLY A 289 15.12 15.23 8.66
C GLY A 289 15.24 14.01 7.77
N ALA A 290 15.39 14.20 6.45
CA ALA A 290 15.69 13.13 5.52
C ALA A 290 17.05 12.49 5.83
N GLN A 291 18.11 13.30 6.00
CA GLN A 291 19.45 12.82 6.32
C GLN A 291 19.47 12.02 7.63
N ALA A 292 18.82 12.52 8.68
CA ALA A 292 18.78 11.83 9.97
C ALA A 292 18.11 10.43 9.88
N LEU A 293 17.07 10.28 9.08
CA LEU A 293 16.42 8.99 8.86
C LEU A 293 17.26 8.04 7.99
N ILE A 294 17.96 8.59 6.99
CA ILE A 294 18.92 7.83 6.18
C ILE A 294 20.06 7.31 7.05
N ASP A 295 20.61 8.15 7.92
CA ASP A 295 21.70 7.80 8.85
C ASP A 295 21.24 6.75 9.88
N ALA A 296 19.97 6.75 10.26
CA ALA A 296 19.36 5.72 11.10
C ALA A 296 19.15 4.37 10.38
N GLY A 297 19.35 4.32 9.05
CA GLY A 297 19.28 3.09 8.25
C GLY A 297 17.96 2.87 7.51
N CYS A 298 17.16 3.91 7.27
CA CYS A 298 15.97 3.80 6.44
C CYS A 298 16.27 3.32 5.01
N ASP A 299 15.47 2.39 4.50
CA ASP A 299 15.48 1.93 3.12
C ASP A 299 14.56 2.77 2.22
N GLY A 300 13.69 3.58 2.81
CA GLY A 300 12.85 4.59 2.15
C GLY A 300 12.46 5.69 3.13
N ILE A 301 12.10 6.87 2.64
CA ILE A 301 11.63 7.98 3.50
C ILE A 301 10.28 8.52 3.06
N LYS A 302 9.42 8.83 4.03
CA LYS A 302 8.07 9.37 3.80
C LYS A 302 8.03 10.87 4.12
N VAL A 303 7.63 11.66 3.14
CA VAL A 303 7.76 13.12 3.14
C VAL A 303 6.40 13.80 3.12
N GLY A 304 6.14 14.64 4.12
CA GLY A 304 4.96 15.49 4.17
C GLY A 304 4.49 15.79 5.57
N VAL A 305 4.58 17.05 6.01
CA VAL A 305 4.06 17.51 7.30
C VAL A 305 2.95 18.54 7.07
N GLY A 306 1.72 18.14 7.41
CA GLY A 306 0.50 18.91 7.25
C GLY A 306 -0.11 19.12 5.85
N PRO A 307 0.35 18.51 4.73
CA PRO A 307 -0.28 18.75 3.42
C PRO A 307 -1.61 17.99 3.23
N GLY A 308 -1.89 17.00 4.08
CA GLY A 308 -3.08 16.14 3.94
C GLY A 308 -4.38 16.93 4.03
N SER A 309 -5.38 16.57 3.22
CA SER A 309 -6.64 17.31 3.08
C SER A 309 -7.53 17.40 4.33
N ILE A 310 -7.13 16.73 5.41
CA ILE A 310 -7.85 16.58 6.68
C ILE A 310 -6.91 16.82 7.88
N CYS A 311 -5.67 17.22 7.61
CA CYS A 311 -4.67 17.49 8.63
C CYS A 311 -4.72 18.97 8.98
N THR A 312 -4.71 19.28 10.27
CA THR A 312 -4.73 20.66 10.79
C THR A 312 -3.42 21.02 11.50
N THR A 313 -2.38 20.19 11.45
CA THR A 313 -1.05 20.46 12.05
C THR A 313 -0.51 21.84 11.72
N ARG A 314 -0.60 22.28 10.46
CA ARG A 314 -0.14 23.62 10.04
C ARG A 314 -0.92 24.76 10.69
N VAL A 315 -2.19 24.54 10.99
CA VAL A 315 -3.08 25.53 11.59
C VAL A 315 -2.94 25.53 13.11
N VAL A 316 -2.96 24.35 13.73
CA VAL A 316 -2.99 24.17 15.18
C VAL A 316 -1.60 24.31 15.80
N ALA A 317 -0.58 23.67 15.21
CA ALA A 317 0.80 23.70 15.71
C ALA A 317 1.68 24.74 14.98
N GLY A 318 1.24 25.28 13.84
CA GLY A 318 2.02 26.25 13.06
C GLY A 318 3.22 25.64 12.31
N ILE A 319 3.28 24.31 12.17
CA ILE A 319 4.44 23.58 11.62
C ILE A 319 4.08 22.91 10.29
N GLY A 320 4.95 23.06 9.29
CA GLY A 320 4.87 22.36 8.02
C GLY A 320 5.68 23.03 6.92
N VAL A 321 5.80 22.37 5.78
CA VAL A 321 6.47 22.89 4.57
C VAL A 321 5.60 22.61 3.35
N PRO A 322 5.37 23.57 2.45
CA PRO A 322 4.67 23.33 1.18
C PRO A 322 5.22 22.11 0.43
N GLN A 323 4.32 21.25 -0.08
CA GLN A 323 4.66 19.85 -0.32
C GLN A 323 5.66 19.62 -1.46
N VAL A 324 5.63 20.43 -2.52
CA VAL A 324 6.61 20.34 -3.61
C VAL A 324 8.00 20.67 -3.09
N THR A 325 8.12 21.74 -2.31
CA THR A 325 9.39 22.10 -1.66
C THR A 325 9.85 21.04 -0.66
N ALA A 326 8.95 20.47 0.15
CA ALA A 326 9.30 19.43 1.11
C ALA A 326 9.88 18.18 0.43
N ILE A 327 9.24 17.71 -0.65
CA ILE A 327 9.71 16.58 -1.46
C ILE A 327 11.06 16.92 -2.07
N TYR A 328 11.20 18.10 -2.69
CA TYR A 328 12.44 18.51 -3.32
C TYR A 328 13.60 18.55 -2.33
N GLU A 329 13.44 19.21 -1.18
CA GLU A 329 14.50 19.30 -0.17
C GLU A 329 14.90 17.94 0.41
N ALA A 330 13.92 17.06 0.67
CA ALA A 330 14.19 15.70 1.13
C ALA A 330 14.94 14.88 0.06
N SER A 331 14.55 15.03 -1.22
CA SER A 331 15.14 14.29 -2.35
C SER A 331 16.64 14.58 -2.52
N LEU A 332 17.11 15.77 -2.15
CA LEU A 332 18.51 16.13 -2.28
C LEU A 332 19.43 15.30 -1.37
N ALA A 333 18.97 14.94 -0.16
CA ALA A 333 19.69 14.01 0.71
C ALA A 333 19.48 12.55 0.24
N ALA A 334 18.25 12.19 -0.07
CA ALA A 334 17.86 10.83 -0.44
C ALA A 334 18.52 10.32 -1.74
N LYS A 335 18.59 11.16 -2.78
CA LYS A 335 19.23 10.81 -4.06
C LYS A 335 20.71 10.51 -3.90
N ALA A 336 21.42 11.28 -3.07
CA ALA A 336 22.84 11.04 -2.79
C ALA A 336 23.07 9.68 -2.09
N ALA A 337 22.12 9.24 -1.27
CA ALA A 337 22.17 7.96 -0.55
C ALA A 337 21.53 6.78 -1.30
N GLY A 338 20.89 7.01 -2.45
CA GLY A 338 20.10 6.00 -3.18
C GLY A 338 18.89 5.48 -2.40
N VAL A 339 18.28 6.32 -1.55
CA VAL A 339 17.08 5.99 -0.76
C VAL A 339 15.85 6.55 -1.47
N PRO A 340 14.82 5.74 -1.79
CA PRO A 340 13.61 6.24 -2.41
C PRO A 340 12.78 7.17 -1.51
N VAL A 341 12.11 8.13 -2.14
CA VAL A 341 11.26 9.15 -1.50
C VAL A 341 9.78 8.90 -1.81
N ILE A 342 8.95 8.93 -0.76
CA ILE A 342 7.50 8.82 -0.87
C ILE A 342 6.87 10.17 -0.55
N GLY A 343 6.23 10.81 -1.54
CA GLY A 343 5.44 12.03 -1.34
C GLY A 343 4.08 11.72 -0.72
N ASP A 344 3.84 12.12 0.53
CA ASP A 344 2.64 11.79 1.31
C ASP A 344 1.74 13.02 1.54
N GLY A 345 0.57 13.01 0.91
CA GLY A 345 -0.49 14.01 1.11
C GLY A 345 -0.42 15.25 0.21
N GLY A 346 -1.54 15.98 0.17
CA GLY A 346 -1.70 17.22 -0.62
C GLY A 346 -2.13 17.03 -2.07
N LEU A 347 -2.05 15.82 -2.63
CA LEU A 347 -2.46 15.54 -4.00
C LEU A 347 -3.98 15.64 -4.17
N GLN A 348 -4.42 16.35 -5.20
CA GLN A 348 -5.83 16.60 -5.50
C GLN A 348 -6.25 16.02 -6.85
N TYR A 349 -5.34 15.99 -7.81
CA TYR A 349 -5.58 15.50 -9.17
C TYR A 349 -4.43 14.61 -9.64
N SER A 350 -4.63 13.88 -10.74
CA SER A 350 -3.61 13.00 -11.31
C SER A 350 -2.33 13.75 -11.73
N GLY A 351 -2.45 15.01 -12.18
CA GLY A 351 -1.29 15.84 -12.52
C GLY A 351 -0.35 16.11 -11.34
N ASP A 352 -0.86 16.12 -10.11
CA ASP A 352 -0.04 16.32 -8.91
C ASP A 352 0.90 15.15 -8.64
N ILE A 353 0.55 13.95 -9.14
CA ILE A 353 1.43 12.77 -9.08
C ILE A 353 2.70 13.06 -9.88
N ALA A 354 2.55 13.51 -11.13
CA ALA A 354 3.69 13.85 -11.97
C ALA A 354 4.52 15.00 -11.37
N LYS A 355 3.87 16.03 -10.80
CA LYS A 355 4.56 17.11 -10.09
C LYS A 355 5.35 16.59 -8.89
N ALA A 356 4.77 15.70 -8.07
CA ALA A 356 5.49 15.09 -6.96
C ALA A 356 6.71 14.29 -7.43
N LEU A 357 6.55 13.51 -8.50
CA LEU A 357 7.65 12.72 -9.07
C LEU A 357 8.76 13.63 -9.60
N VAL A 358 8.44 14.65 -10.41
CA VAL A 358 9.44 15.62 -10.90
C VAL A 358 10.12 16.40 -9.77
N ALA A 359 9.42 16.64 -8.66
CA ALA A 359 10.03 17.25 -7.48
C ALA A 359 11.05 16.32 -6.77
N GLY A 360 11.12 15.04 -7.11
CA GLY A 360 12.10 14.10 -6.58
C GLY A 360 11.51 12.97 -5.73
N ALA A 361 10.17 12.80 -5.72
CA ALA A 361 9.57 11.58 -5.18
C ALA A 361 9.71 10.42 -6.19
N ASP A 362 9.86 9.20 -5.70
CA ASP A 362 9.83 7.97 -6.50
C ASP A 362 8.41 7.40 -6.55
N THR A 363 7.65 7.58 -5.47
CA THR A 363 6.25 7.18 -5.37
C THR A 363 5.44 8.19 -4.55
N VAL A 364 4.11 8.09 -4.62
CA VAL A 364 3.21 8.94 -3.85
C VAL A 364 2.24 8.11 -3.00
N MET A 365 1.96 8.60 -1.79
CA MET A 365 0.99 8.02 -0.87
C MET A 365 -0.30 8.83 -0.90
N LEU A 366 -1.42 8.15 -1.17
CA LEU A 366 -2.72 8.75 -1.40
C LEU A 366 -3.71 8.37 -0.28
N GLY A 367 -4.34 9.39 0.32
CA GLY A 367 -5.45 9.23 1.26
C GLY A 367 -6.80 9.49 0.59
N SER A 368 -7.18 10.77 0.48
CA SER A 368 -8.53 11.21 0.07
C SER A 368 -8.93 10.78 -1.34
N LEU A 369 -7.97 10.67 -2.26
CA LEU A 369 -8.22 10.18 -3.63
C LEU A 369 -8.67 8.71 -3.65
N LEU A 370 -8.28 7.92 -2.64
CA LEU A 370 -8.60 6.49 -2.55
C LEU A 370 -9.68 6.19 -1.48
N ALA A 371 -9.89 7.08 -0.51
CA ALA A 371 -10.86 6.90 0.56
C ALA A 371 -12.31 6.71 0.07
N GLY A 372 -12.65 7.24 -1.11
CA GLY A 372 -13.97 7.10 -1.74
C GLY A 372 -14.19 5.78 -2.48
N CYS A 373 -13.16 4.93 -2.63
CA CYS A 373 -13.28 3.67 -3.37
C CYS A 373 -14.11 2.63 -2.62
N GLU A 374 -14.71 1.69 -3.34
CA GLU A 374 -15.50 0.59 -2.80
C GLU A 374 -14.73 -0.23 -1.74
N GLU A 375 -13.45 -0.47 -1.99
CA GLU A 375 -12.56 -1.30 -1.18
C GLU A 375 -12.06 -0.63 0.10
N SER A 376 -12.22 0.68 0.24
CA SER A 376 -11.81 1.39 1.45
C SER A 376 -12.72 0.98 2.64
N PRO A 377 -12.20 0.99 3.88
CA PRO A 377 -12.96 0.62 5.08
C PRO A 377 -13.95 1.72 5.55
N GLY A 378 -13.98 2.89 4.88
CA GLY A 378 -14.97 3.92 5.14
C GLY A 378 -16.41 3.42 4.95
N GLU A 379 -17.32 3.90 5.79
CA GLU A 379 -18.74 3.56 5.70
C GLU A 379 -19.40 4.33 4.56
N LEU A 380 -20.30 3.69 3.81
CA LEU A 380 -21.08 4.34 2.77
C LEU A 380 -22.22 5.14 3.40
N LEU A 381 -22.29 6.43 3.08
CA LEU A 381 -23.27 7.39 3.56
C LEU A 381 -24.11 7.90 2.38
N PHE A 382 -25.40 8.09 2.61
CA PHE A 382 -26.33 8.67 1.64
C PHE A 382 -26.78 10.04 2.14
N ILE A 383 -26.39 11.09 1.44
CA ILE A 383 -26.70 12.48 1.82
C ILE A 383 -27.30 13.17 0.60
N ASN A 384 -28.56 13.59 0.73
CA ASN A 384 -29.31 14.26 -0.34
C ASN A 384 -29.29 13.48 -1.68
N GLY A 385 -29.44 12.16 -1.61
CA GLY A 385 -29.43 11.27 -2.77
C GLY A 385 -28.05 11.02 -3.40
N LYS A 386 -26.97 11.57 -2.84
CA LYS A 386 -25.58 11.32 -3.28
C LYS A 386 -24.87 10.36 -2.32
N GLN A 387 -24.00 9.54 -2.88
CA GLN A 387 -23.18 8.58 -2.13
C GLN A 387 -21.84 9.19 -1.71
N PHE A 388 -21.50 9.03 -0.44
CA PHE A 388 -20.24 9.45 0.16
C PHE A 388 -19.63 8.31 0.97
N LYS A 389 -18.33 8.38 1.26
CA LYS A 389 -17.68 7.52 2.26
C LYS A 389 -17.12 8.35 3.41
N SER A 390 -17.24 7.84 4.63
CA SER A 390 -16.63 8.47 5.80
C SER A 390 -15.11 8.47 5.71
N TYR A 391 -14.48 9.59 6.08
CA TYR A 391 -13.04 9.80 5.97
C TYR A 391 -12.54 10.68 7.12
N ARG A 392 -11.45 10.29 7.78
CA ARG A 392 -10.93 11.02 8.95
C ARG A 392 -9.41 10.99 9.05
N GLY A 393 -8.87 12.00 9.72
CA GLY A 393 -7.44 12.14 9.94
C GLY A 393 -7.01 11.31 11.13
N MET A 394 -5.81 10.77 11.10
CA MET A 394 -5.27 10.04 12.26
C MET A 394 -5.19 10.95 13.50
N GLY A 395 -5.07 12.27 13.31
CA GLY A 395 -5.09 13.28 14.37
C GLY A 395 -6.49 13.80 14.73
N SER A 396 -7.57 13.23 14.17
CA SER A 396 -8.92 13.59 14.59
C SER A 396 -9.25 13.02 15.96
N LEU A 397 -10.18 13.65 16.67
CA LEU A 397 -10.64 13.14 17.96
C LEU A 397 -11.16 11.70 17.83
N GLY A 398 -12.01 11.38 16.84
CA GLY A 398 -12.53 10.02 16.73
C GLY A 398 -11.48 8.98 16.33
N ALA A 399 -10.35 9.37 15.72
CA ALA A 399 -9.22 8.46 15.48
C ALA A 399 -8.35 8.29 16.73
N MET A 400 -8.18 9.33 17.54
CA MET A 400 -7.37 9.32 18.76
C MET A 400 -8.11 8.79 19.99
N GLN A 401 -9.43 8.89 20.06
CA GLN A 401 -10.23 8.45 21.21
C GLN A 401 -10.36 6.92 21.26
N SER A 402 -10.18 6.36 22.45
CA SER A 402 -10.56 4.97 22.74
C SER A 402 -12.08 4.92 22.96
N ARG A 403 -12.79 3.98 22.32
CA ARG A 403 -14.25 3.83 22.47
C ARG A 403 -14.59 2.46 23.04
N GLY A 404 -15.17 2.41 24.24
CA GLY A 404 -15.43 1.17 24.95
C GLY A 404 -14.13 0.39 25.19
N ASP A 405 -14.13 -0.91 24.87
CA ASP A 405 -12.95 -1.78 25.01
C ASP A 405 -11.90 -1.59 23.89
N ARG A 406 -12.20 -0.78 22.86
CA ARG A 406 -11.24 -0.49 21.77
C ARG A 406 -10.29 0.63 22.17
N LYS A 407 -9.04 0.26 22.48
CA LYS A 407 -7.90 1.18 22.62
C LYS A 407 -7.55 1.80 21.27
N SER A 408 -7.47 3.14 21.20
CA SER A 408 -6.89 3.83 20.03
C SER A 408 -5.36 3.75 20.06
N PHE A 409 -4.78 3.51 18.89
CA PHE A 409 -3.33 3.49 18.66
C PHE A 409 -2.86 4.68 17.82
N SER A 410 -3.63 5.77 17.83
CA SER A 410 -3.28 7.00 17.09
C SER A 410 -2.72 8.10 17.99
N LYS A 411 -2.92 8.03 19.32
CA LYS A 411 -2.49 9.08 20.27
C LYS A 411 -0.97 9.28 20.27
N ASP A 412 -0.19 8.20 20.22
CA ASP A 412 1.28 8.27 20.26
C ASP A 412 1.88 8.88 18.98
N ARG A 413 1.16 8.78 17.84
CA ARG A 413 1.55 9.44 16.58
C ARG A 413 1.74 10.95 16.74
N TYR A 414 0.95 11.56 17.62
CA TYR A 414 0.93 13.00 17.93
C TYR A 414 1.50 13.30 19.33
N PHE A 415 2.26 12.36 19.92
CA PHE A 415 2.92 12.52 21.22
C PHE A 415 1.96 12.81 22.39
N GLN A 416 0.72 12.30 22.32
CA GLN A 416 -0.34 12.52 23.31
C GLN A 416 -0.74 11.25 24.07
N GLU A 417 0.13 10.24 24.14
CA GLU A 417 -0.16 8.96 24.83
C GLU A 417 -0.43 9.14 26.34
N GLY A 418 0.24 10.09 26.99
CA GLY A 418 0.11 10.37 28.43
C GLY A 418 -1.02 11.32 28.81
N VAL A 419 -1.88 11.75 27.88
CA VAL A 419 -2.95 12.71 28.17
C VAL A 419 -4.12 12.01 28.88
N GLY A 420 -4.34 12.35 30.14
CA GLY A 420 -5.26 11.65 31.06
C GLY A 420 -6.77 11.83 30.82
N GLY A 421 -7.19 12.52 29.76
CA GLY A 421 -8.61 12.70 29.41
C GLY A 421 -8.80 13.11 27.95
N ASP A 422 -9.85 12.58 27.30
CA ASP A 422 -10.11 12.82 25.87
C ASP A 422 -10.51 14.28 25.58
N ASP A 423 -11.02 15.01 26.58
CA ASP A 423 -11.32 16.44 26.56
C ASP A 423 -10.06 17.33 26.50
N LYS A 424 -8.90 16.77 26.86
CA LYS A 424 -7.60 17.45 26.86
C LYS A 424 -6.76 17.15 25.62
N LEU A 425 -7.27 16.31 24.71
CA LEU A 425 -6.59 16.03 23.45
C LEU A 425 -6.57 17.27 22.56
N ILE A 426 -5.43 17.52 21.92
CA ILE A 426 -5.23 18.60 20.95
C ILE A 426 -5.25 17.96 19.55
N PRO A 427 -6.39 17.94 18.84
CA PRO A 427 -6.49 17.28 17.55
C PRO A 427 -5.76 18.04 16.43
N GLU A 428 -4.95 17.30 15.70
CA GLU A 428 -4.24 17.76 14.49
C GLU A 428 -4.87 17.20 13.20
N GLY A 429 -6.13 16.78 13.29
CA GLY A 429 -6.93 16.39 12.14
C GLY A 429 -8.42 16.55 12.36
N ILE A 430 -9.18 16.42 11.28
CA ILE A 430 -10.64 16.52 11.26
C ILE A 430 -11.28 15.24 10.70
N GLU A 431 -12.60 15.16 10.85
CA GLU A 431 -13.44 14.14 10.23
C GLU A 431 -14.31 14.77 9.16
N GLY A 432 -14.59 14.01 8.12
CA GLY A 432 -15.44 14.45 7.03
C GLY A 432 -15.86 13.28 6.16
N GLN A 433 -16.18 13.59 4.92
CA GLN A 433 -16.65 12.62 3.95
C GLN A 433 -16.09 12.97 2.58
N VAL A 434 -15.91 11.94 1.76
CA VAL A 434 -15.49 12.07 0.36
C VAL A 434 -16.54 11.45 -0.55
N PRO A 435 -16.75 11.96 -1.77
CA PRO A 435 -17.66 11.32 -2.72
C PRO A 435 -17.30 9.86 -2.96
N TYR A 436 -18.30 9.00 -3.14
CA TYR A 436 -18.08 7.62 -3.59
C TYR A 436 -17.52 7.63 -5.01
N ARG A 437 -16.45 6.85 -5.25
CA ARG A 437 -15.69 6.85 -6.51
C ARG A 437 -15.77 5.52 -7.29
N GLY A 438 -16.56 4.56 -6.81
CA GLY A 438 -16.64 3.24 -7.44
C GLY A 438 -15.45 2.33 -7.09
N PRO A 439 -15.17 1.30 -7.90
CA PRO A 439 -14.09 0.35 -7.65
C PRO A 439 -12.71 1.00 -7.84
N LEU A 440 -11.75 0.60 -7.00
CA LEU A 440 -10.38 1.12 -7.01
C LEU A 440 -9.72 1.03 -8.40
N SER A 441 -9.97 -0.05 -9.15
CA SER A 441 -9.39 -0.26 -10.47
C SER A 441 -9.70 0.89 -11.45
N ALA A 442 -10.92 1.43 -11.41
CA ALA A 442 -11.31 2.57 -12.24
C ALA A 442 -10.59 3.86 -11.81
N VAL A 443 -10.45 4.08 -10.51
CA VAL A 443 -9.74 5.25 -9.96
C VAL A 443 -8.25 5.20 -10.29
N VAL A 444 -7.59 4.07 -10.05
CA VAL A 444 -6.17 3.88 -10.37
C VAL A 444 -5.92 4.01 -11.87
N HIS A 445 -6.81 3.48 -12.72
CA HIS A 445 -6.71 3.65 -14.17
C HIS A 445 -6.66 5.14 -14.58
N GLN A 446 -7.51 5.99 -13.99
CA GLN A 446 -7.51 7.44 -14.26
C GLN A 446 -6.26 8.14 -13.72
N LEU A 447 -5.81 7.79 -12.51
CA LEU A 447 -4.62 8.38 -11.90
C LEU A 447 -3.36 8.05 -12.71
N VAL A 448 -3.16 6.77 -13.06
CA VAL A 448 -2.02 6.31 -13.85
C VAL A 448 -2.12 6.80 -15.30
N GLY A 449 -3.32 6.88 -15.86
CA GLY A 449 -3.54 7.49 -17.18
C GLY A 449 -3.09 8.95 -17.24
N GLY A 450 -3.44 9.75 -16.23
CA GLY A 450 -2.97 11.14 -16.13
C GLY A 450 -1.45 11.26 -15.92
N LEU A 451 -0.85 10.33 -15.16
CA LEU A 451 0.60 10.25 -15.05
C LEU A 451 1.25 9.93 -16.41
N ARG A 452 0.77 8.93 -17.14
CA ARG A 452 1.27 8.60 -18.50
C ARG A 452 1.16 9.77 -19.46
N GLN A 453 0.06 10.53 -19.42
CA GLN A 453 -0.08 11.75 -20.21
C GLN A 453 0.98 12.79 -19.84
N SER A 454 1.22 13.00 -18.55
CA SER A 454 2.26 13.93 -18.07
C SER A 454 3.66 13.50 -18.51
N MET A 455 3.96 12.20 -18.40
CA MET A 455 5.21 11.59 -18.86
C MET A 455 5.41 11.77 -20.37
N PHE A 456 4.35 11.57 -21.16
CA PHE A 456 4.35 11.84 -22.60
C PHE A 456 4.65 13.31 -22.91
N TYR A 457 3.98 14.27 -22.23
CA TYR A 457 4.19 15.70 -22.47
C TYR A 457 5.58 16.19 -22.07
N VAL A 458 6.16 15.63 -21.00
CA VAL A 458 7.54 15.93 -20.58
C VAL A 458 8.56 15.20 -21.47
N GLY A 459 8.18 14.04 -22.01
CA GLY A 459 9.02 13.14 -22.79
C GLY A 459 9.79 12.11 -21.95
N GLY A 460 9.41 11.85 -20.70
CA GLY A 460 10.08 10.83 -19.87
C GLY A 460 9.49 9.44 -20.07
N ARG A 461 10.29 8.44 -20.46
CA ARG A 461 9.82 7.05 -20.66
C ARG A 461 9.67 6.26 -19.36
N THR A 462 10.45 6.64 -18.36
CA THR A 462 10.51 6.01 -17.03
C THR A 462 10.38 7.08 -15.94
N VAL A 463 10.08 6.68 -14.70
CA VAL A 463 10.05 7.63 -13.56
C VAL A 463 11.38 8.39 -13.38
N PRO A 464 12.56 7.74 -13.46
CA PRO A 464 13.85 8.46 -13.44
C PRO A 464 14.02 9.46 -14.58
N GLU A 465 13.59 9.14 -15.81
CA GLU A 465 13.63 10.09 -16.92
C GLU A 465 12.66 11.26 -16.72
N LEU A 466 11.47 11.01 -16.16
CA LEU A 466 10.52 12.06 -15.81
C LEU A 466 11.15 13.04 -14.80
N GLN A 467 11.81 12.51 -13.76
CA GLN A 467 12.53 13.30 -12.76
C GLN A 467 13.66 14.15 -13.38
N ASP A 468 14.47 13.56 -14.26
CA ASP A 468 15.62 14.24 -14.88
C ASP A 468 15.22 15.32 -15.88
N ARG A 469 14.21 15.02 -16.73
CA ARG A 469 13.76 15.93 -17.80
C ARG A 469 12.73 16.96 -17.33
N GLY A 470 12.01 16.67 -16.25
CA GLY A 470 10.93 17.50 -15.75
C GLY A 470 11.41 18.87 -15.29
N ARG A 471 10.69 19.92 -15.69
CA ARG A 471 10.98 21.29 -15.29
C ARG A 471 9.70 21.98 -14.86
N PHE A 472 9.80 22.76 -13.78
CA PHE A 472 8.68 23.57 -13.30
C PHE A 472 8.69 24.98 -13.88
N VAL A 473 7.50 25.54 -14.01
CA VAL A 473 7.26 26.99 -14.04
C VAL A 473 6.39 27.37 -12.86
N ARG A 474 6.77 28.44 -12.14
CA ARG A 474 5.95 29.00 -11.07
C ARG A 474 4.81 29.80 -11.67
N ILE A 475 3.62 29.64 -11.12
CA ILE A 475 2.43 30.37 -11.55
C ILE A 475 1.93 31.27 -10.42
N THR A 476 1.14 32.27 -10.80
CA THR A 476 0.41 33.11 -9.85
C THR A 476 -0.97 32.50 -9.60
N SER A 477 -1.73 33.02 -8.64
CA SER A 477 -3.12 32.60 -8.42
C SER A 477 -4.02 32.82 -9.66
N ALA A 478 -3.69 33.78 -10.51
CA ALA A 478 -4.38 33.97 -11.79
C ALA A 478 -4.07 32.83 -12.77
N GLY A 479 -2.81 32.37 -12.82
CA GLY A 479 -2.43 31.19 -13.61
C GLY A 479 -3.10 29.91 -13.11
N LEU A 480 -3.32 29.77 -11.79
CA LEU A 480 -4.07 28.64 -11.25
C LEU A 480 -5.54 28.70 -11.69
N LYS A 481 -6.17 29.88 -11.61
CA LYS A 481 -7.54 30.09 -12.09
C LYS A 481 -7.67 29.77 -13.58
N GLU A 482 -6.69 30.15 -14.41
CA GLU A 482 -6.62 29.83 -15.84
C GLU A 482 -6.46 28.32 -16.08
N SER A 483 -5.70 27.63 -15.23
CA SER A 483 -5.43 26.18 -15.36
C SER A 483 -6.69 25.33 -15.17
N HIS A 484 -7.66 25.80 -14.38
CA HIS A 484 -8.95 25.15 -14.21
C HIS A 484 -9.95 25.61 -15.30
N PRO A 485 -10.92 24.77 -15.72
CA PRO A 485 -12.03 25.22 -16.56
C PRO A 485 -12.70 26.48 -15.99
N HIS A 486 -12.74 27.52 -16.79
CA HIS A 486 -13.27 28.84 -16.43
C HIS A 486 -14.20 29.37 -17.52
N ASP A 487 -15.04 30.34 -17.16
CA ASP A 487 -15.98 31.04 -18.05
C ASP A 487 -17.02 30.15 -18.77
N ILE A 488 -17.34 29.00 -18.17
CA ILE A 488 -18.37 28.05 -18.63
C ILE A 488 -19.15 27.44 -17.45
N GLN A 489 -20.38 26.98 -17.73
CA GLN A 489 -21.16 26.16 -16.79
C GLN A 489 -20.92 24.68 -17.09
N MET A 490 -20.34 23.93 -16.14
CA MET A 490 -20.14 22.49 -16.31
C MET A 490 -21.49 21.76 -16.28
N THR A 491 -21.80 21.03 -17.36
CA THR A 491 -23.01 20.21 -17.48
C THR A 491 -22.78 18.74 -17.13
N VAL A 492 -21.55 18.25 -17.31
CA VAL A 492 -21.12 16.88 -17.01
C VAL A 492 -19.70 16.93 -16.42
N GLU A 493 -19.48 16.25 -15.30
CA GLU A 493 -18.15 16.11 -14.69
C GLU A 493 -17.40 14.91 -15.29
N ALA A 494 -16.10 15.06 -15.49
CA ALA A 494 -15.24 13.96 -15.93
C ALA A 494 -14.77 13.13 -14.72
N PRO A 495 -14.53 11.81 -14.87
CA PRO A 495 -14.09 10.96 -13.76
C PRO A 495 -12.79 11.40 -13.07
N ASN A 496 -11.94 12.12 -13.79
CA ASN A 496 -10.63 12.61 -13.35
C ASN A 496 -10.65 14.08 -12.88
N TYR A 497 -11.79 14.77 -12.94
CA TYR A 497 -11.87 16.19 -12.58
C TYR A 497 -13.22 16.56 -11.96
N SER A 498 -13.15 17.08 -10.73
CA SER A 498 -14.28 17.71 -10.05
C SER A 498 -13.80 18.99 -9.39
N ARG A 499 -14.49 20.11 -9.60
CA ARG A 499 -14.16 21.35 -8.89
C ARG A 499 -14.64 21.20 -7.44
N LYS A 500 -13.73 21.39 -6.48
CA LYS A 500 -14.15 21.57 -5.08
C LYS A 500 -14.86 22.92 -4.99
N GLY A 501 -16.08 22.90 -4.47
CA GLY A 501 -16.91 24.08 -4.24
C GLY A 501 -16.27 25.07 -3.30
#